data_AF-A0AAQ4F1I4-F1
#
_entry.id   AF-A0AAQ4F1I4-F1
#
_cell.length_a   1.000
_cell.length_b   1.000
_cell.length_c   1.000
_cell.angle_alpha   90.00
_cell.angle_beta   90.00
_cell.angle_gamma   90.00
#
_symmetry.space_group_name_H-M   'P 1'
#
loop_
_entity.id
_entity.type
_entity.pdbx_description
1 polymer ?
#
loop_
_entity_poly.entity_id
_entity_poly.type
_entity_poly.pdbx_seq_one_letter_code
_entity_poly.pdbx_strand_id
1 'polypeptide(L)'
;MPPASRQYTLVGFAPELDWRPLTFLKPIPASRVCSACGLVRKRTALLPCMHVLCECCYEQCDQDGLNECPLDGNHYEKEDVALFHCTADDLLKREVNCWNEGKHHGRDFINLIIM
;
A
#
# COMPACT_ATOMS: atom_id res chain seq x y z
N MET A 1 17.94 2.14 -10.21
CA MET A 1 16.92 1.92 -9.16
C MET A 1 16.22 3.25 -8.92
N PRO A 2 14.91 3.39 -9.15
CA PRO A 2 14.19 4.58 -8.73
C PRO A 2 14.33 4.72 -7.21
N PRO A 3 14.43 5.95 -6.67
CA PRO A 3 14.50 6.16 -5.23
C PRO A 3 13.26 5.49 -4.61
N ALA A 4 13.48 4.71 -3.55
CA ALA A 4 12.37 4.13 -2.80
C ALA A 4 11.52 5.30 -2.28
N SER A 5 10.32 5.46 -2.85
CA SER A 5 9.37 6.46 -2.38
C SER A 5 9.18 6.23 -0.88
N ARG A 6 9.11 7.32 -0.11
CA ARG A 6 8.81 7.26 1.32
C ARG A 6 7.41 7.72 1.63
N GLN A 7 6.72 8.26 0.64
CA GLN A 7 5.36 8.73 0.75
C GLN A 7 4.41 7.67 0.20
N TYR A 8 3.44 7.27 1.02
CA TYR A 8 2.44 6.27 0.67
C TYR A 8 1.08 6.70 1.20
N THR A 9 0.02 6.36 0.48
CA THR A 9 -1.36 6.56 0.94
C THR A 9 -1.92 5.23 1.42
N LEU A 10 -2.31 5.20 2.70
CA LEU A 10 -2.96 4.04 3.30
C LEU A 10 -4.48 4.13 3.10
N VAL A 11 -5.14 3.01 2.82
CA VAL A 11 -6.60 2.93 2.73
C VAL A 11 -7.12 1.65 3.40
N GLY A 12 -8.17 1.79 4.20
CA GLY A 12 -8.83 0.71 4.91
C GLY A 12 -8.16 0.32 6.22
N PHE A 13 -7.19 1.10 6.72
CA PHE A 13 -6.47 0.81 7.96
C PHE A 13 -7.12 1.47 9.18
N ALA A 14 -7.36 2.78 9.09
CA ALA A 14 -7.99 3.60 10.10
C ALA A 14 -8.66 4.81 9.41
N PRO A 15 -9.91 5.19 9.75
CA PRO A 15 -10.62 6.29 9.10
C PRO A 15 -9.85 7.63 9.09
N GLU A 16 -9.02 7.85 10.10
CA GLU A 16 -8.24 9.07 10.30
C GLU A 16 -7.05 9.16 9.33
N LEU A 17 -6.59 8.02 8.82
CA LEU A 17 -5.46 7.90 7.91
C LEU A 17 -5.87 7.69 6.45
N ASP A 18 -7.08 7.20 6.23
CA ASP A 18 -7.56 6.88 4.90
C ASP A 18 -7.45 8.09 3.96
N TRP A 19 -6.91 7.84 2.77
CA TRP A 19 -6.70 8.84 1.71
C TRP A 19 -5.69 9.94 2.04
N ARG A 20 -4.95 9.80 3.13
CA ARG A 20 -3.87 10.73 3.49
C ARG A 20 -2.50 10.19 3.09
N PRO A 21 -1.67 10.98 2.40
CA PRO A 21 -0.29 10.59 2.16
C PRO A 21 0.51 10.69 3.47
N LEU A 22 1.21 9.61 3.81
CA LEU A 22 2.07 9.50 4.98
C LEU A 22 3.52 9.30 4.53
N THR A 23 4.44 10.03 5.15
CA THR A 23 5.88 9.87 4.91
C THR A 23 6.47 8.92 5.93
N PHE A 24 6.82 7.71 5.51
CA PHE A 24 7.45 6.69 6.34
C PHE A 24 8.96 6.91 6.42
N LEU A 25 9.56 6.71 7.61
CA LEU A 25 11.01 6.77 7.76
C LEU A 25 11.72 5.67 6.96
N LYS A 26 11.11 4.48 6.91
CA LYS A 26 11.58 3.33 6.13
C LYS A 26 10.58 3.00 5.03
N PRO A 27 11.04 2.72 3.79
CA PRO A 27 10.15 2.42 2.68
C PRO A 27 9.29 1.18 2.98
N ILE A 28 8.04 1.22 2.51
CA ILE A 28 7.15 0.07 2.54
C ILE A 28 7.65 -0.96 1.52
N PRO A 29 7.67 -2.27 1.83
CA PRO A 29 8.08 -3.28 0.86
C PRO A 29 7.19 -3.19 -0.38
N ALA A 30 7.79 -3.26 -1.57
CA ALA A 30 7.05 -3.16 -2.82
C ALA A 30 5.91 -4.19 -2.94
N SER A 31 6.07 -5.36 -2.29
CA SER A 31 5.03 -6.40 -2.17
C SER A 31 3.75 -5.97 -1.44
N ARG A 32 3.73 -4.79 -0.84
CA ARG A 32 2.58 -4.20 -0.13
C ARG A 32 1.98 -2.97 -0.82
N VAL A 33 2.61 -2.51 -1.89
CA VAL A 33 2.18 -1.32 -2.63
C VAL A 33 1.54 -1.81 -3.92
N CYS A 34 0.28 -1.42 -4.16
CA CYS A 34 -0.36 -1.78 -5.41
C CYS A 34 0.37 -1.15 -6.60
N SER A 35 0.80 -1.97 -7.55
CA SER A 35 1.46 -1.54 -8.78
C SER A 35 0.53 -0.72 -9.68
N ALA A 36 -0.78 -0.97 -9.65
CA ALA A 36 -1.77 -0.28 -10.48
C ALA A 36 -2.15 1.12 -9.94
N CYS A 37 -2.43 1.24 -8.64
CA CYS A 37 -2.92 2.50 -8.06
C CYS A 37 -1.97 3.17 -7.06
N GLY A 38 -0.86 2.53 -6.68
CA GLY A 38 0.12 3.06 -5.72
C GLY A 38 -0.34 3.05 -4.26
N LEU A 39 -1.59 2.66 -3.98
CA LEU A 39 -2.14 2.60 -2.63
C LEU A 39 -1.62 1.39 -1.86
N VAL A 40 -1.53 1.54 -0.54
CA VAL A 40 -1.26 0.46 0.40
C VAL A 40 -2.56 0.10 1.10
N ARG A 41 -2.93 -1.17 1.03
CA ARG A 41 -4.17 -1.70 1.62
C ARG A 41 -3.90 -2.96 2.42
N LYS A 42 -4.90 -3.39 3.20
CA LYS A 42 -4.80 -4.58 4.05
C LYS A 42 -4.54 -5.85 3.25
N ARG A 43 -5.12 -5.98 2.05
CA ARG A 43 -4.97 -7.19 1.23
C ARG A 43 -4.29 -6.86 -0.09
N THR A 44 -3.34 -7.71 -0.47
CA THR A 44 -2.69 -7.64 -1.78
C THR A 44 -2.64 -9.01 -2.42
N ALA A 45 -2.71 -9.03 -3.75
CA ALA A 45 -2.54 -10.18 -4.60
C ALA A 45 -1.24 -10.01 -5.39
N LEU A 46 -0.33 -10.99 -5.31
CA LEU A 46 0.84 -11.07 -6.19
C LEU A 46 0.49 -11.97 -7.37
N LEU A 47 0.54 -11.40 -8.56
CA LEU A 47 0.30 -12.12 -9.80
C LEU A 47 1.58 -12.85 -10.27
N PRO A 48 1.46 -13.86 -11.15
CA PRO A 48 2.61 -14.57 -11.75
C PRO A 48 3.58 -13.66 -12.52
N CYS A 49 3.07 -12.56 -13.08
CA CYS A 49 3.88 -11.51 -13.72
C CYS A 49 4.64 -10.61 -12.73
N MET A 50 4.62 -10.95 -11.44
CA MET A 50 5.29 -10.24 -10.33
C MET A 50 4.71 -8.85 -10.00
N HIS A 51 3.58 -8.47 -10.60
CA HIS A 51 2.83 -7.28 -10.21
C HIS A 51 1.97 -7.53 -8.98
N VAL A 52 1.82 -6.49 -8.15
CA VAL A 52 1.07 -6.54 -6.90
C VAL A 52 -0.20 -5.72 -7.07
N LEU A 53 -1.36 -6.30 -6.83
CA LEU A 53 -2.65 -5.59 -6.84
C LEU A 53 -3.21 -5.50 -5.42
N CYS A 54 -3.82 -4.36 -5.06
CA CYS A 54 -4.66 -4.31 -3.85
C CYS A 54 -5.98 -5.04 -4.10
N GLU A 55 -6.73 -5.36 -3.04
CA GLU A 55 -7.97 -6.13 -3.17
C GLU A 55 -8.95 -5.53 -4.18
N CYS A 56 -9.15 -4.20 -4.19
CA CYS A 56 -10.07 -3.60 -5.16
C CYS A 56 -9.58 -3.68 -6.61
N CYS A 57 -8.29 -3.51 -6.87
CA CYS A 57 -7.77 -3.64 -8.24
C CYS A 57 -7.81 -5.09 -8.72
N TYR A 58 -7.58 -6.05 -7.82
CA TYR A 58 -7.67 -7.47 -8.13
C TYR A 58 -9.12 -7.90 -8.39
N GLU A 59 -10.07 -7.48 -7.54
CA GLU A 59 -11.50 -7.76 -7.71
C GLU A 59 -12.07 -7.15 -9.00
N GLN A 60 -11.54 -6.02 -9.46
CA GLN A 60 -11.90 -5.44 -10.76
C GLN A 60 -11.49 -6.35 -11.92
N CYS A 61 -10.25 -6.86 -11.91
CA CYS A 61 -9.80 -7.83 -12.92
C CYS A 61 -10.65 -9.11 -12.93
N ASP A 62 -11.13 -9.53 -11.75
CA ASP A 62 -12.00 -10.70 -11.61
C ASP A 62 -13.42 -10.44 -12.15
N GLN A 63 -13.98 -9.26 -11.90
CA GLN A 63 -15.31 -8.88 -12.37
C GLN A 63 -15.39 -8.83 -13.91
N ASP A 64 -14.31 -8.41 -14.56
CA ASP A 64 -14.22 -8.41 -16.02
C ASP A 64 -14.08 -9.83 -16.60
N GLY A 65 -13.81 -10.84 -15.75
CA GLY A 65 -13.69 -12.25 -16.13
C GLY A 65 -12.48 -12.58 -17.00
N LEU A 66 -11.58 -11.61 -17.20
CA LEU A 66 -10.41 -11.75 -18.07
C LEU A 66 -9.22 -12.39 -17.35
N ASN A 67 -9.18 -12.35 -16.00
CA ASN A 67 -8.02 -12.73 -15.19
C ASN A 67 -6.71 -12.21 -15.81
N GLU A 68 -6.75 -10.95 -16.24
CA GLU A 68 -5.67 -10.30 -16.96
C GLU A 68 -5.04 -9.25 -16.04
N CYS A 69 -3.71 -9.20 -16.00
CA CYS A 69 -3.00 -8.19 -15.26
C CYS A 69 -3.21 -6.82 -15.93
N PRO A 70 -3.67 -5.79 -15.19
CA PRO A 70 -4.04 -4.50 -15.77
C PRO A 70 -2.81 -3.64 -16.14
N LEU A 71 -1.59 -4.11 -15.84
CA LEU A 71 -0.35 -3.40 -16.15
C LEU A 71 0.31 -3.87 -17.45
N ASP A 72 0.21 -5.17 -17.76
CA ASP A 72 0.95 -5.79 -18.86
C ASP A 72 0.11 -6.73 -19.74
N GLY A 73 -1.16 -6.96 -19.43
CA GLY A 73 -2.03 -7.83 -20.22
C GLY A 73 -1.77 -9.32 -20.04
N ASN A 74 -0.90 -9.72 -19.10
CA ASN A 74 -0.63 -11.14 -18.87
C ASN A 74 -1.81 -11.81 -18.18
N HIS A 75 -2.30 -12.89 -18.78
CA HIS A 75 -3.33 -13.73 -18.18
C HIS A 75 -2.75 -14.56 -17.04
N TYR A 76 -3.56 -14.87 -16.05
CA TYR A 76 -3.19 -15.71 -14.91
C TYR A 76 -4.35 -16.60 -14.47
N GLU A 77 -4.02 -17.75 -13.88
CA GLU A 77 -4.98 -18.59 -13.18
C GLU A 77 -5.11 -18.10 -11.73
N LYS A 78 -6.29 -18.22 -11.12
CA LYS A 78 -6.51 -17.74 -9.75
C LYS A 78 -5.68 -18.51 -8.72
N GLU A 79 -5.38 -19.77 -9.02
CA GLU A 79 -4.58 -20.68 -8.21
C GLU A 79 -3.11 -20.25 -8.12
N ASP A 80 -2.62 -19.54 -9.14
CA ASP A 80 -1.24 -19.02 -9.19
C ASP A 80 -1.09 -17.65 -8.49
N VAL A 81 -2.18 -17.09 -7.96
CA VAL A 81 -2.19 -15.81 -7.27
C VAL A 81 -1.88 -16.01 -5.79
N ALA A 82 -0.81 -15.39 -5.31
CA ALA A 82 -0.47 -15.39 -3.89
C ALA A 82 -1.15 -14.21 -3.18
N LEU A 83 -2.06 -14.52 -2.24
CA LEU A 83 -2.75 -13.52 -1.43
C LEU A 83 -1.99 -13.22 -0.14
N PHE A 84 -1.79 -11.94 0.15
CA PHE A 84 -1.14 -11.45 1.35
C PHE A 84 -2.07 -10.58 2.18
N HIS A 85 -2.05 -10.77 3.50
CA HIS A 85 -2.72 -9.89 4.45
C HIS A 85 -1.65 -9.10 5.22
N CYS A 86 -1.88 -7.80 5.37
CA CYS A 86 -1.12 -6.89 6.19
C CYS A 86 -2.06 -6.38 7.28
N THR A 87 -1.75 -6.66 8.54
CA THR A 87 -2.54 -6.11 9.64
C THR A 87 -2.23 -4.63 9.80
N ALA A 88 -3.11 -3.89 10.47
CA ALA A 88 -2.78 -2.54 10.88
C ALA A 88 -1.49 -2.58 11.73
N ASP A 89 -1.42 -3.45 12.74
CA ASP A 89 -0.24 -3.60 13.61
C ASP A 89 1.10 -3.76 12.87
N ASP A 90 1.13 -4.44 11.72
CA ASP A 90 2.34 -4.55 10.89
C ASP A 90 2.83 -3.20 10.34
N LEU A 91 1.91 -2.28 10.07
CA LEU A 91 2.16 -0.93 9.58
C LEU A 91 2.27 0.10 10.72
N LEU A 92 1.47 -0.04 11.80
CA LEU A 92 1.50 0.84 12.97
C LEU A 92 2.86 0.78 13.71
N LYS A 93 3.58 -0.34 13.61
CA LYS A 93 4.96 -0.47 14.11
C LYS A 93 5.99 0.32 13.31
N ARG A 94 5.62 0.88 12.15
CA ARG A 94 6.54 1.66 11.33
C ARG A 94 6.48 3.14 11.70
N GLU A 95 7.66 3.73 11.79
CA GLU A 95 7.82 5.15 12.09
C GLU A 95 7.41 6.00 10.87
N VAL A 96 6.53 6.97 11.11
CA VAL A 96 6.07 7.95 10.12
C VAL A 96 6.36 9.36 10.62
N ASN A 97 6.70 10.27 9.71
CA ASN A 97 6.76 11.70 10.02
C ASN A 97 5.34 12.19 10.32
N CYS A 98 5.20 13.03 11.34
CA CYS A 98 3.91 13.65 11.60
C CYS A 98 3.53 14.62 10.49
N TRP A 99 2.30 14.46 10.04
CA TRP A 99 1.66 15.33 9.07
C TRP A 99 1.48 16.79 9.52
N ASN A 100 1.63 17.09 10.82
CA ASN A 100 1.47 18.44 11.39
C ASN A 100 2.78 19.25 11.50
N GLU A 101 3.89 18.79 10.91
CA GLU A 101 5.21 19.45 11.03
C GLU A 101 5.18 20.95 10.63
N GLY A 102 4.27 21.37 9.74
CA GLY A 102 4.10 22.76 9.33
C GLY A 102 3.26 23.67 10.25
N LYS A 103 2.69 23.16 11.37
CA LYS A 103 1.79 23.94 12.25
C LYS A 103 2.36 24.32 13.61
N HIS A 104 3.54 23.84 13.97
CA HIS A 104 4.18 24.17 15.24
C HIS A 104 5.61 24.69 15.00
N HIS A 105 5.79 26.01 15.16
CA HIS A 105 7.12 26.58 15.35
C HIS A 105 7.72 26.01 16.65
N GLY A 106 8.66 25.08 16.49
CA GLY A 106 9.53 24.62 17.57
C GLY A 106 8.93 23.55 18.48
N ARG A 107 9.10 22.28 18.07
CA ARG A 107 9.87 21.27 18.82
C ARG A 107 9.83 19.94 18.08
N ASP A 108 11.02 19.38 17.91
CA ASP A 108 11.31 18.01 17.52
C ASP A 108 10.46 16.98 18.28
N PHE A 109 10.39 15.77 17.72
CA PHE A 109 9.63 14.58 18.14
C PHE A 109 8.25 14.45 17.51
N ILE A 110 8.25 13.81 16.35
CA ILE A 110 7.03 13.35 15.72
C ILE A 110 7.18 11.90 15.27
N ASN A 111 7.35 11.03 16.26
CA ASN A 111 6.96 9.63 16.15
C ASN A 111 5.44 9.59 16.36
N LEU A 112 4.67 9.77 15.30
CA LEU A 112 3.24 9.45 15.38
C LEU A 112 3.15 7.92 15.31
N ILE A 113 3.17 7.27 16.49
CA ILE A 113 2.62 5.93 16.59
C ILE A 113 1.14 6.12 16.28
N ILE A 114 0.73 5.66 15.11
CA ILE A 114 -0.68 5.65 14.72
C ILE A 114 -1.42 4.85 15.81
N MET A 115 -2.10 5.54 16.73
CA MET A 115 -2.95 4.99 17.78
C MET A 115 -4.35 5.58 17.61
#